data_AF-A0AAD5WQ91-F1
#
_entry.id   AF-A0AAD5WQ91-F1
#
_cell.length_a   1.000
_cell.length_b   1.000
_cell.length_c   1.000
_cell.angle_alpha   90.00
_cell.angle_beta   90.00
_cell.angle_gamma   90.00
#
_symmetry.space_group_name_H-M   'P 1'
#
loop_
_entity.id
_entity.type
_entity.pdbx_description
1 polymer ?
#
loop_
_entity_poly.entity_id
_entity_poly.type
_entity_poly.pdbx_seq_one_letter_code
_entity_poly.pdbx_strand_id
1 'polypeptide(L)'
;MAPKAPLSLKSSPSKPPSSSPIDTFFSSTPPLILSSLLLRLIFLLYGLYQDSISAIKFTDIDYLVFTDASRSLSQGHSPYARETYRYTPLLAWLLYPTSFTSSTSSAMNTFWFSFGKLLFSLADVLAGHFLLVILTNHMSIPAPRARKFASIWLLNPMVATISARGSSEGLLGLLTAALLWAVLERKISLAGALLGLGVHFKIYPFVYAAAIVWWMDGERLGRPVTNKDVAVMCKIKTFFSTERIILAASSLAVFSGLNVWMYMIYGHPFLLHTYLHHVTRIDHRHNFSPYNILLYLVSADPSFSSSSPLLRIESVAFLPQVLLATILIPLACAKKDLPTTMLAQTLTFVTFNKVCTSQYFLWYLIFLPLYLPNSSLLRQPKLGVSALVLWIGAQAAWLQQGYQLEFLGQSTFLPGMWMASLGFFLVNCWILGLVVGDAGASGVGK
;
A
#
# COMPACT_ATOMS: atom_id res chain seq x y z
N MET A 1 47.69 56.59 -41.61
CA MET A 1 47.91 55.95 -40.30
C MET A 1 46.56 55.67 -39.66
N ALA A 2 46.13 54.40 -39.65
CA ALA A 2 44.91 54.00 -38.95
C ALA A 2 45.27 53.52 -37.53
N PRO A 3 44.56 53.93 -36.45
CA PRO A 3 44.70 53.29 -35.16
C PRO A 3 43.45 52.47 -34.77
N LYS A 4 43.71 51.16 -34.69
CA LYS A 4 43.26 50.13 -33.74
C LYS A 4 41.79 50.06 -33.29
N ALA A 5 41.14 48.98 -33.72
CA ALA A 5 39.95 48.40 -33.11
C ALA A 5 40.22 47.89 -31.67
N PRO A 6 39.21 47.91 -30.77
CA PRO A 6 39.37 47.41 -29.41
C PRO A 6 39.37 45.87 -29.37
N LEU A 7 40.29 45.33 -28.59
CA LEU A 7 40.46 43.90 -28.29
C LEU A 7 39.22 43.35 -27.57
N SER A 8 38.57 42.38 -28.20
CA SER A 8 37.57 41.50 -27.59
C SER A 8 38.22 40.66 -26.47
N LEU A 9 37.86 40.95 -25.23
CA LEU A 9 38.14 40.09 -24.08
C LEU A 9 37.28 38.83 -24.20
N LYS A 10 37.91 37.74 -24.66
CA LYS A 10 37.33 36.40 -24.57
C LYS A 10 37.06 36.08 -23.10
N SER A 11 35.78 36.05 -22.73
CA SER A 11 35.33 35.47 -21.46
C SER A 11 35.78 34.02 -21.40
N SER A 12 36.61 33.69 -20.41
CA SER A 12 36.98 32.32 -20.08
C SER A 12 35.72 31.46 -19.89
N PRO A 13 35.65 30.23 -20.43
CA PRO A 13 34.53 29.34 -20.16
C PRO A 13 34.50 29.04 -18.66
N SER A 14 33.45 29.48 -17.98
CA SER A 14 33.19 29.10 -16.59
C SER A 14 33.18 27.57 -16.50
N LYS A 15 34.07 27.00 -15.69
CA LYS A 15 34.03 25.56 -15.37
C LYS A 15 32.59 25.20 -14.95
N PRO A 16 31.96 24.16 -15.52
CA PRO A 16 30.66 23.73 -15.05
C PRO A 16 30.79 23.37 -13.56
N PRO A 17 29.79 23.74 -12.73
CA PRO A 17 29.83 23.43 -11.31
C PRO A 17 29.99 21.91 -11.14
N SER A 18 30.96 21.49 -10.32
CA SER A 18 31.15 20.08 -9.98
C SER A 18 29.85 19.52 -9.41
N SER A 19 29.26 18.52 -10.06
CA SER A 19 28.01 17.91 -9.61
C SER A 19 28.21 17.29 -8.23
N SER A 20 27.28 17.55 -7.30
CA SER A 20 27.35 16.95 -5.97
C SER A 20 27.29 15.40 -6.08
N PRO A 21 27.86 14.65 -5.12
CA PRO A 21 27.74 13.18 -5.10
C PRO A 21 26.28 12.72 -5.12
N ILE A 22 25.39 13.47 -4.46
CA ILE A 22 23.95 13.22 -4.42
C ILE A 22 23.33 13.37 -5.82
N ASP A 23 23.67 14.44 -6.55
CA ASP A 23 23.14 14.65 -7.89
C ASP A 23 23.68 13.62 -8.89
N THR A 24 24.93 13.18 -8.69
CA THR A 24 25.53 12.07 -9.44
C THR A 24 24.79 10.76 -9.17
N PHE A 25 24.46 10.46 -7.91
CA PHE A 25 23.68 9.27 -7.54
C PHE A 25 22.30 9.23 -8.20
N PHE A 26 21.59 10.36 -8.19
CA PHE A 26 20.27 10.49 -8.81
C PHE A 26 20.33 10.84 -10.31
N SER A 27 21.50 10.79 -10.95
CA SER A 27 21.66 11.03 -12.40
C SER A 27 21.37 9.80 -13.26
N SER A 28 21.53 8.60 -12.71
CA SER A 28 21.23 7.31 -13.36
C SER A 28 20.32 6.42 -12.50
N THR A 29 19.57 5.51 -13.12
CA THR A 29 18.64 4.59 -12.40
C THR A 29 19.33 3.41 -11.71
N PRO A 30 20.37 2.78 -12.30
CA PRO A 30 21.01 1.60 -11.70
C PRO A 30 21.51 1.79 -10.27
N PRO A 31 22.20 2.89 -9.88
CA PRO A 31 22.68 3.07 -8.51
C PRO A 31 21.55 3.06 -7.47
N LEU A 32 20.40 3.65 -7.81
CA LEU A 32 19.22 3.67 -6.94
C LEU A 32 18.63 2.27 -6.75
N ILE A 33 18.48 1.50 -7.84
CA ILE A 33 17.95 0.13 -7.78
C ILE A 33 18.92 -0.80 -7.05
N LEU A 34 20.22 -0.70 -7.33
CA LEU A 34 21.24 -1.50 -6.63
C LEU A 34 21.28 -1.18 -5.14
N SER A 35 21.17 0.10 -4.75
CA SER A 35 21.12 0.50 -3.34
C SER A 35 19.86 -0.02 -2.65
N SER A 36 18.73 -0.03 -3.35
CA SER A 36 17.45 -0.58 -2.86
C SER A 36 17.51 -2.10 -2.64
N LEU A 37 18.14 -2.83 -3.56
CA LEU A 37 18.39 -4.27 -3.44
C LEU A 37 19.38 -4.57 -2.30
N LEU A 38 20.46 -3.80 -2.21
CA LEU A 38 21.46 -3.92 -1.15
C LEU A 38 20.85 -3.68 0.23
N LEU A 39 20.02 -2.65 0.38
CA LEU A 39 19.31 -2.35 1.63
C LEU A 39 18.46 -3.54 2.09
N ARG A 40 17.70 -4.15 1.18
CA ARG A 40 16.87 -5.33 1.47
C ARG A 40 17.72 -6.55 1.80
N LEU A 41 18.83 -6.76 1.09
CA LEU A 41 19.77 -7.82 1.39
C LEU A 41 20.38 -7.65 2.79
N ILE A 42 20.77 -6.44 3.18
CA ILE A 42 21.30 -6.13 4.51
C ILE A 42 20.25 -6.49 5.58
N PHE A 43 19.00 -6.05 5.43
CA PHE A 43 17.93 -6.39 6.38
C PHE A 43 17.59 -7.88 6.40
N LEU A 44 17.64 -8.57 5.26
CA LEU A 44 17.45 -10.02 5.19
C LEU A 44 18.54 -10.74 5.99
N LEU A 45 19.80 -10.42 5.75
CA LEU A 45 20.95 -11.02 6.44
C LEU A 45 20.94 -10.70 7.93
N TYR A 46 20.64 -9.43 8.29
CA TYR A 46 20.45 -9.03 9.68
C TYR A 46 19.32 -9.81 10.34
N GLY A 47 18.20 -10.02 9.64
CA GLY A 47 17.07 -10.80 10.15
C GLY A 47 17.43 -12.25 10.43
N LEU A 48 18.18 -12.90 9.52
CA LEU A 48 18.70 -14.26 9.74
C LEU A 48 19.64 -14.32 10.95
N TYR A 49 20.52 -13.33 11.11
CA TYR A 49 21.40 -13.22 12.27
C TYR A 49 20.60 -13.04 13.56
N GLN A 50 19.68 -12.07 13.62
CA GLN A 50 18.84 -11.82 14.80
C GLN A 50 18.02 -13.06 15.18
N ASP A 51 17.40 -13.74 14.21
CA ASP A 51 16.60 -14.94 14.46
C ASP A 51 17.41 -16.09 15.07
N SER A 52 18.73 -16.13 14.81
CA SER A 52 19.63 -17.16 15.35
C SER A 52 20.05 -16.94 16.80
N ILE A 53 20.05 -15.69 17.29
CA ILE A 53 20.58 -15.34 18.62
C ILE A 53 19.54 -14.76 19.58
N SER A 54 18.46 -14.16 19.07
CA SER A 54 17.48 -13.41 19.86
C SER A 54 16.24 -14.25 20.15
N ALA A 55 15.68 -14.08 21.34
CA ALA A 55 14.33 -14.58 21.67
C ALA A 55 13.25 -13.82 20.87
N ILE A 56 13.44 -12.51 20.67
CA ILE A 56 12.58 -11.67 19.85
C ILE A 56 12.99 -11.84 18.39
N LYS A 57 12.14 -12.53 17.64
CA LYS A 57 12.37 -12.85 16.22
C LYS A 57 12.16 -11.65 15.32
N PHE A 58 13.03 -11.53 14.31
CA PHE A 58 12.87 -10.62 13.20
C PHE A 58 11.81 -11.13 12.22
N THR A 59 11.86 -12.43 11.89
CA THR A 59 10.86 -13.05 11.00
C THR A 59 9.44 -12.81 11.52
N ASP A 60 8.57 -12.33 10.64
CA ASP A 60 7.15 -12.12 10.95
C ASP A 60 6.47 -13.47 11.18
N ILE A 61 5.55 -13.52 12.16
CA ILE A 61 4.77 -14.71 12.45
C ILE A 61 3.91 -15.12 11.24
N ASP A 62 3.43 -14.15 10.46
CA ASP A 62 2.65 -14.40 9.25
C ASP A 62 3.49 -15.15 8.21
N TYR A 63 4.81 -14.91 8.16
CA TYR A 63 5.69 -15.63 7.24
C TYR A 63 5.78 -17.12 7.57
N LEU A 64 5.79 -17.45 8.86
CA LEU A 64 5.71 -18.85 9.31
C LEU A 64 4.36 -19.45 8.92
N VAL A 65 3.26 -18.72 9.08
CA VAL A 65 1.93 -19.17 8.64
C VAL A 65 1.88 -19.42 7.13
N PHE A 66 2.52 -18.58 6.31
CA PHE A 66 2.57 -18.79 4.86
C PHE A 66 3.39 -20.03 4.48
N THR A 67 4.60 -20.15 5.04
CA THR A 67 5.51 -21.24 4.70
C THR A 67 5.02 -22.58 5.24
N ASP A 68 4.33 -22.60 6.38
CA ASP A 68 3.61 -23.77 6.89
C ASP A 68 2.52 -24.22 5.90
N ALA A 69 1.72 -23.29 5.39
CA ALA A 69 0.69 -23.58 4.40
C ALA A 69 1.28 -24.11 3.08
N SER A 70 2.40 -23.55 2.61
CA SER A 70 3.14 -24.08 1.45
C SER A 70 3.67 -25.50 1.71
N ARG A 71 4.14 -25.79 2.92
CA ARG A 71 4.54 -27.15 3.31
C ARG A 71 3.34 -28.11 3.36
N SER A 72 2.18 -27.68 3.86
CA SER A 72 0.95 -28.48 3.79
C SER A 72 0.57 -28.81 2.35
N LEU A 73 0.65 -27.84 1.43
CA LEU A 73 0.43 -28.09 -0.01
C LEU A 73 1.39 -29.14 -0.56
N SER A 74 2.67 -29.09 -0.20
CA SER A 74 3.68 -30.06 -0.66
C SER A 74 3.42 -31.50 -0.21
N GLN A 75 2.61 -31.67 0.85
CA GLN A 75 2.19 -32.98 1.38
C GLN A 75 0.83 -33.42 0.81
N GLY A 76 0.25 -32.70 -0.15
CA GLY A 76 -1.08 -32.98 -0.69
C GLY A 76 -2.24 -32.52 0.20
N HIS A 77 -1.97 -31.76 1.27
CA HIS A 77 -2.98 -31.24 2.18
C HIS A 77 -3.44 -29.83 1.78
N SER A 78 -4.60 -29.42 2.28
CA SER A 78 -5.10 -28.06 2.14
C SER A 78 -4.19 -27.06 2.88
N PRO A 79 -3.96 -25.84 2.35
CA PRO A 79 -3.24 -24.80 3.08
C PRO A 79 -4.00 -24.36 4.35
N TYR A 80 -5.31 -24.61 4.39
CA TYR A 80 -6.16 -24.37 5.56
C TYR A 80 -6.05 -25.46 6.64
N ALA A 81 -5.27 -26.52 6.42
CA ALA A 81 -4.90 -27.44 7.48
C ALA A 81 -4.09 -26.74 8.59
N ARG A 82 -3.39 -25.65 8.23
CA ARG A 82 -2.86 -24.71 9.22
C ARG A 82 -4.00 -23.87 9.78
N GLU A 83 -4.35 -24.10 11.04
CA GLU A 83 -5.49 -23.46 11.70
C GLU A 83 -5.48 -21.93 11.66
N THR A 84 -4.31 -21.29 11.58
CA THR A 84 -4.16 -19.83 11.55
C THR A 84 -4.05 -19.23 10.13
N TYR A 85 -4.09 -20.04 9.07
CA TYR A 85 -4.00 -19.54 7.70
C TYR A 85 -5.30 -18.83 7.30
N ARG A 86 -5.22 -17.53 6.99
CA ARG A 86 -6.36 -16.64 6.68
C ARG A 86 -6.18 -15.86 5.37
N TYR A 87 -5.38 -16.40 4.46
CA TYR A 87 -4.99 -15.77 3.20
C TYR A 87 -5.48 -16.60 2.00
N THR A 88 -5.43 -16.03 0.80
CA THR A 88 -5.74 -16.78 -0.42
C THR A 88 -4.77 -17.97 -0.60
N PRO A 89 -5.20 -19.15 -1.09
CA PRO A 89 -4.30 -20.25 -1.40
C PRO A 89 -3.26 -19.88 -2.45
N LEU A 90 -3.53 -18.87 -3.29
CA LEU A 90 -2.60 -18.37 -4.30
C LEU A 90 -1.28 -17.91 -3.66
N LEU A 91 -1.31 -17.34 -2.46
CA LEU A 91 -0.10 -16.95 -1.73
C LEU A 91 0.72 -18.17 -1.30
N ALA A 92 0.06 -19.23 -0.79
CA ALA A 92 0.74 -20.47 -0.43
C ALA A 92 1.36 -21.16 -1.65
N TRP A 93 0.69 -21.14 -2.80
CA TRP A 93 1.24 -21.64 -4.07
C TRP A 93 2.41 -20.80 -4.58
N LEU A 94 2.31 -19.48 -4.48
CA LEU A 94 3.40 -18.57 -4.84
C LEU A 94 4.65 -18.82 -3.98
N LEU A 95 4.45 -19.21 -2.72
CA LEU A 95 5.50 -19.57 -1.78
C LEU A 95 5.83 -21.07 -1.75
N TYR A 96 5.30 -21.87 -2.68
CA TYR A 96 5.58 -23.31 -2.74
C TYR A 96 7.08 -23.67 -2.69
N PRO A 97 8.01 -22.93 -3.34
CA PRO A 97 9.45 -23.22 -3.23
C PRO A 97 10.01 -23.19 -1.81
N THR A 98 9.32 -22.54 -0.86
CA THR A 98 9.72 -22.53 0.56
C THR A 98 9.57 -23.90 1.23
N SER A 99 8.82 -24.82 0.64
CA SER A 99 8.69 -26.20 1.12
C SER A 99 9.85 -27.10 0.69
N PHE A 100 10.74 -26.63 -0.19
CA PHE A 100 11.85 -27.45 -0.68
C PHE A 100 12.90 -27.63 0.41
N THR A 101 13.26 -28.89 0.67
CA THR A 101 14.26 -29.28 1.65
C THR A 101 15.41 -30.02 0.99
N SER A 102 16.63 -29.66 1.36
CA SER A 102 17.86 -30.38 1.02
C SER A 102 18.37 -31.13 2.26
N SER A 103 18.61 -32.43 2.11
CA SER A 103 19.25 -33.26 3.15
C SER A 103 20.75 -32.98 3.28
N THR A 104 21.37 -32.36 2.27
CA THR A 104 22.83 -32.21 2.17
C THR A 104 23.32 -30.81 2.57
N SER A 105 22.47 -29.78 2.53
CA SER A 105 22.90 -28.40 2.77
C SER A 105 21.90 -27.57 3.59
N SER A 106 22.30 -27.22 4.81
CA SER A 106 21.57 -26.28 5.68
C SER A 106 21.46 -24.88 5.05
N ALA A 107 22.48 -24.47 4.29
CA ALA A 107 22.44 -23.20 3.56
C ALA A 107 21.33 -23.19 2.49
N MET A 108 21.13 -24.30 1.77
CA MET A 108 20.03 -24.41 0.81
C MET A 108 18.66 -24.39 1.50
N ASN A 109 18.53 -25.03 2.67
CA ASN A 109 17.30 -24.95 3.45
C ASN A 109 16.98 -23.51 3.87
N THR A 110 17.99 -22.76 4.31
CA THR A 110 17.86 -21.35 4.66
C THR A 110 17.48 -20.49 3.45
N PHE A 111 18.04 -20.78 2.28
CA PHE A 111 17.71 -20.11 1.02
C PHE A 111 16.25 -20.36 0.63
N TRP A 112 15.80 -21.61 0.60
CA TRP A 112 14.41 -21.95 0.26
C TRP A 112 13.42 -21.37 1.26
N PHE A 113 13.72 -21.48 2.56
CA PHE A 113 12.93 -20.81 3.59
C PHE A 113 12.85 -19.30 3.37
N SER A 114 13.91 -18.66 2.86
CA SER A 114 13.94 -17.22 2.60
C SER A 114 13.39 -16.81 1.23
N PHE A 115 12.97 -17.76 0.38
CA PHE A 115 12.49 -17.48 -0.98
C PHE A 115 11.36 -16.43 -1.00
N GLY A 116 10.37 -16.55 -0.10
CA GLY A 116 9.28 -15.59 -0.02
C GLY A 116 9.74 -14.18 0.37
N LYS A 117 10.69 -14.06 1.31
CA LYS A 117 11.30 -12.77 1.68
C LYS A 117 12.00 -12.11 0.50
N LEU A 118 12.70 -12.89 -0.32
CA LEU A 118 13.34 -12.41 -1.55
C LEU A 118 12.30 -11.96 -2.59
N LEU A 119 11.23 -12.75 -2.77
CA LEU A 119 10.13 -12.42 -3.67
C LEU A 119 9.41 -11.12 -3.27
N PHE A 120 9.08 -10.96 -1.99
CA PHE A 120 8.43 -9.75 -1.48
C PHE A 120 9.35 -8.54 -1.59
N SER A 121 10.65 -8.72 -1.32
CA SER A 121 11.67 -7.69 -1.50
C SER A 121 11.81 -7.26 -2.97
N LEU A 122 11.75 -8.21 -3.91
CA LEU A 122 11.72 -7.91 -5.34
C LEU A 122 10.45 -7.15 -5.74
N ALA A 123 9.31 -7.52 -5.17
CA ALA A 123 8.03 -6.85 -5.43
C ALA A 123 8.09 -5.36 -5.07
N ASP A 124 8.71 -4.99 -3.94
CA ASP A 124 8.90 -3.57 -3.60
C ASP A 124 9.74 -2.82 -4.62
N VAL A 125 10.81 -3.43 -5.13
CA VAL A 125 11.70 -2.82 -6.11
C VAL A 125 10.97 -2.59 -7.42
N LEU A 126 10.17 -3.57 -7.85
CA LEU A 126 9.30 -3.47 -9.02
C LEU A 126 8.21 -2.41 -8.82
N ALA A 127 7.64 -2.31 -7.61
CA ALA A 127 6.68 -1.25 -7.29
C ALA A 127 7.34 0.13 -7.44
N GLY A 128 8.56 0.31 -6.92
CA GLY A 128 9.35 1.53 -7.10
C GLY A 128 9.71 1.83 -8.56
N HIS A 129 9.90 0.80 -9.39
CA HIS A 129 10.06 0.99 -10.83
C HIS A 129 8.79 1.56 -11.48
N PHE A 130 7.61 1.04 -11.16
CA PHE A 130 6.35 1.63 -11.64
C PHE A 130 6.17 3.07 -11.17
N LEU A 131 6.53 3.39 -9.92
CA LEU A 131 6.51 4.77 -9.43
C LEU A 131 7.42 5.70 -10.25
N LEU A 132 8.64 5.26 -10.60
CA LEU A 132 9.53 6.02 -11.47
C LEU A 132 8.88 6.31 -12.82
N VAL A 133 8.30 5.29 -13.45
CA VAL A 133 7.64 5.42 -14.75
C VAL A 133 6.45 6.38 -14.68
N ILE A 134 5.62 6.29 -13.63
CA ILE A 134 4.48 7.19 -13.43
C ILE A 134 4.96 8.64 -13.24
N LEU A 135 5.97 8.85 -12.39
CA LEU A 135 6.53 10.17 -12.12
C LEU A 135 7.09 10.85 -13.39
N THR A 136 7.80 10.10 -14.23
CA THR A 136 8.41 10.66 -15.44
C THR A 136 7.39 10.84 -16.56
N ASN A 137 6.58 9.82 -16.83
CA ASN A 137 5.78 9.77 -18.06
C ASN A 137 4.42 10.43 -17.90
N HIS A 138 3.81 10.37 -16.70
CA HIS A 138 2.44 10.84 -16.47
C HIS A 138 2.38 12.12 -15.65
N MET A 139 3.38 12.37 -14.80
CA MET A 139 3.48 13.61 -14.02
C MET A 139 4.49 14.62 -14.58
N SER A 140 5.19 14.27 -15.66
CA SER A 140 6.20 15.11 -16.33
C SER A 140 7.29 15.63 -15.38
N ILE A 141 7.62 14.86 -14.34
CA ILE A 141 8.69 15.21 -13.39
C ILE A 141 10.04 14.86 -14.05
N PRO A 142 11.03 15.79 -14.07
CA PRO A 142 12.35 15.49 -14.63
C PRO A 142 12.98 14.26 -13.98
N ALA A 143 13.61 13.39 -14.78
CA ALA A 143 14.11 12.09 -14.33
C ALA A 143 14.96 12.11 -13.04
N PRO A 144 15.91 13.06 -12.83
CA PRO A 144 16.64 13.16 -11.56
C PRO A 144 15.73 13.42 -10.36
N ARG A 145 14.73 14.30 -10.52
CA ARG A 145 13.77 14.64 -9.47
C ARG A 145 12.79 13.49 -9.21
N ALA A 146 12.34 12.80 -10.26
CA ALA A 146 11.51 11.60 -10.14
C ALA A 146 12.22 10.51 -9.31
N ARG A 147 13.53 10.32 -9.52
CA ARG A 147 14.34 9.37 -8.73
C ARG A 147 14.48 9.76 -7.27
N LYS A 148 14.63 11.06 -6.96
CA LYS A 148 14.60 11.56 -5.58
C LYS A 148 13.27 11.19 -4.91
N PHE A 149 12.13 11.40 -5.57
CA PHE A 149 10.82 10.99 -5.03
C PHE A 149 10.66 9.48 -4.91
N ALA A 150 10.99 8.70 -5.94
CA ALA A 150 10.88 7.25 -5.88
C ALA A 150 11.78 6.61 -4.81
N SER A 151 12.89 7.27 -4.44
CA SER A 151 13.73 6.82 -3.33
C SER A 151 13.03 6.80 -1.96
N ILE A 152 11.96 7.58 -1.79
CA ILE A 152 11.11 7.57 -0.58
C ILE A 152 10.43 6.22 -0.37
N TRP A 153 10.25 5.43 -1.43
CA TRP A 153 9.82 4.03 -1.35
C TRP A 153 11.01 3.07 -1.43
N LEU A 154 11.86 3.23 -2.45
CA LEU A 154 12.95 2.27 -2.75
C LEU A 154 13.99 2.18 -1.63
N LEU A 155 14.36 3.30 -1.02
CA LEU A 155 15.37 3.38 0.05
C LEU A 155 14.73 3.53 1.44
N ASN A 156 13.44 3.21 1.58
CA ASN A 156 12.75 3.32 2.85
C ASN A 156 13.08 2.12 3.75
N PRO A 157 13.70 2.34 4.93
CA PRO A 157 14.05 1.25 5.83
C PRO A 157 12.82 0.50 6.37
N MET A 158 11.68 1.18 6.54
CA MET A 158 10.44 0.52 6.99
C MET A 158 9.93 -0.46 5.93
N VAL A 159 9.91 -0.06 4.66
CA VAL A 159 9.49 -0.92 3.54
C VAL A 159 10.43 -2.12 3.44
N ALA A 160 11.75 -1.87 3.39
CA ALA A 160 12.75 -2.92 3.27
C ALA A 160 12.75 -3.89 4.48
N THR A 161 12.50 -3.38 5.69
CA THR A 161 12.38 -4.21 6.89
C THR A 161 11.16 -5.11 6.78
N ILE A 162 9.97 -4.57 6.48
CA ILE A 162 8.73 -5.36 6.45
C ILE A 162 8.79 -6.48 5.39
N SER A 163 9.36 -6.22 4.22
CA SER A 163 9.56 -7.27 3.19
C SER A 163 10.57 -8.32 3.65
N ALA A 164 11.70 -7.90 4.25
CA ALA A 164 12.73 -8.80 4.76
C ALA A 164 12.24 -9.66 5.95
N ARG A 165 11.27 -9.17 6.74
CA ARG A 165 10.59 -9.95 7.78
C ARG A 165 9.70 -11.05 7.21
N GLY A 166 9.32 -10.96 5.93
CA GLY A 166 8.49 -11.95 5.24
C GLY A 166 7.03 -11.55 5.10
N SER A 167 6.71 -10.25 5.20
CA SER A 167 5.35 -9.78 4.96
C SER A 167 5.06 -9.67 3.46
N SER A 168 3.88 -10.13 3.03
CA SER A 168 3.47 -10.13 1.62
C SER A 168 2.92 -8.77 1.13
N GLU A 169 2.88 -7.76 1.99
CA GLU A 169 2.32 -6.43 1.66
C GLU A 169 3.05 -5.74 0.48
N GLY A 170 4.33 -6.06 0.25
CA GLY A 170 5.08 -5.58 -0.92
C GLY A 170 4.47 -6.04 -2.26
N LEU A 171 3.86 -7.24 -2.31
CA LEU A 171 3.12 -7.70 -3.50
C LEU A 171 1.88 -6.85 -3.74
N LEU A 172 1.19 -6.43 -2.69
CA LEU A 172 0.03 -5.55 -2.81
C LEU A 172 0.44 -4.13 -3.23
N GLY A 173 1.58 -3.64 -2.74
CA GLY A 173 2.20 -2.41 -3.22
C GLY A 173 2.51 -2.47 -4.71
N LEU A 174 3.10 -3.57 -5.19
CA LEU A 174 3.35 -3.83 -6.61
C LEU A 174 2.06 -3.86 -7.43
N LEU A 175 1.06 -4.65 -7.03
CA LEU A 175 -0.22 -4.75 -7.73
C LEU A 175 -0.92 -3.39 -7.81
N THR A 176 -0.85 -2.60 -6.74
CA THR A 176 -1.45 -1.26 -6.69
C THR A 176 -0.73 -0.26 -7.61
N ALA A 177 0.60 -0.24 -7.59
CA ALA A 177 1.40 0.63 -8.46
C ALA A 177 1.23 0.22 -9.95
N ALA A 178 1.21 -1.08 -10.23
CA ALA A 178 0.98 -1.62 -11.58
C ALA A 178 -0.45 -1.32 -12.07
N LEU A 179 -1.46 -1.41 -11.19
CA LEU A 179 -2.85 -1.04 -11.50
C LEU A 179 -2.93 0.44 -11.91
N LEU A 180 -2.37 1.34 -11.09
CA LEU A 180 -2.36 2.77 -11.39
C LEU A 180 -1.63 3.05 -12.70
N TRP A 181 -0.46 2.44 -12.91
CA TRP A 181 0.27 2.55 -14.19
C TRP A 181 -0.57 2.08 -15.37
N ALA A 182 -1.21 0.91 -15.29
CA ALA A 182 -2.04 0.37 -16.38
C ALA A 182 -3.24 1.26 -16.71
N VAL A 183 -3.85 1.88 -15.69
CA VAL A 183 -4.94 2.85 -15.88
C VAL A 183 -4.43 4.10 -16.59
N LEU A 184 -3.30 4.66 -16.17
CA LEU A 184 -2.70 5.86 -16.77
C LEU A 184 -2.20 5.61 -18.21
N GLU A 185 -1.65 4.42 -18.48
CA GLU A 185 -1.30 3.95 -19.82
C GLU A 185 -2.51 3.55 -20.68
N ARG A 186 -3.74 3.66 -20.14
CA ARG A 186 -4.99 3.27 -20.81
C ARG A 186 -5.02 1.81 -21.26
N LYS A 187 -4.29 0.92 -20.59
CA LYS A 187 -4.31 -0.54 -20.80
C LYS A 187 -5.47 -1.15 -20.03
N ILE A 188 -6.70 -0.87 -20.48
CA ILE A 188 -7.91 -1.09 -19.69
C ILE A 188 -8.15 -2.55 -19.29
N SER A 189 -7.95 -3.51 -20.19
CA SER A 189 -8.03 -4.94 -19.83
C SER A 189 -6.98 -5.33 -18.78
N LEU A 190 -5.75 -4.84 -18.90
CA LEU A 190 -4.71 -5.13 -17.92
C LEU A 190 -5.06 -4.49 -16.56
N ALA A 191 -5.57 -3.26 -16.55
CA ALA A 191 -6.04 -2.60 -15.34
C ALA A 191 -7.18 -3.38 -14.68
N GLY A 192 -8.15 -3.87 -15.46
CA GLY A 192 -9.23 -4.73 -14.97
C GLY A 192 -8.69 -6.02 -14.36
N ALA A 193 -7.80 -6.72 -15.08
CA ALA A 193 -7.17 -7.95 -14.60
C ALA A 193 -6.37 -7.74 -13.30
N LEU A 194 -5.59 -6.66 -13.21
CA LEU A 194 -4.82 -6.32 -12.01
C LEU A 194 -5.72 -5.95 -10.83
N LEU A 195 -6.83 -5.25 -11.06
CA LEU A 195 -7.82 -4.94 -10.04
C LEU A 195 -8.47 -6.24 -9.52
N GLY A 196 -8.92 -7.12 -10.41
CA GLY A 196 -9.51 -8.41 -10.04
C GLY A 196 -8.54 -9.31 -9.27
N LEU A 197 -7.29 -9.39 -9.72
CA LEU A 197 -6.21 -10.11 -9.03
C LEU A 197 -5.93 -9.50 -7.65
N GLY A 198 -5.84 -8.17 -7.57
CA GLY A 198 -5.62 -7.44 -6.32
C GLY A 198 -6.70 -7.74 -5.29
N VAL A 199 -7.97 -7.65 -5.68
CA VAL A 199 -9.14 -7.93 -4.81
C VAL A 199 -9.18 -9.39 -4.37
N HIS A 200 -8.82 -10.33 -5.25
CA HIS A 200 -8.69 -11.74 -4.88
C HIS A 200 -7.56 -11.96 -3.87
N PHE A 201 -6.43 -11.28 -4.05
CA PHE A 201 -5.27 -11.43 -3.18
C PHE A 201 -5.52 -10.85 -1.77
N LYS A 202 -6.18 -9.70 -1.70
CA LYS A 202 -6.69 -9.08 -0.47
C LYS A 202 -7.88 -8.21 -0.84
N ILE A 203 -8.92 -8.17 -0.03
CA ILE A 203 -10.19 -7.53 -0.44
C ILE A 203 -10.04 -6.01 -0.71
N TYR A 204 -9.21 -5.30 0.05
CA TYR A 204 -9.19 -3.84 0.12
C TYR A 204 -8.99 -3.06 -1.20
N PRO A 205 -8.24 -3.53 -2.24
CA PRO A 205 -8.08 -2.81 -3.50
C PRO A 205 -9.40 -2.56 -4.24
N PHE A 206 -10.51 -3.20 -3.82
CA PHE A 206 -11.84 -2.95 -4.37
C PHE A 206 -12.23 -1.47 -4.29
N VAL A 207 -11.73 -0.72 -3.30
CA VAL A 207 -12.03 0.71 -3.15
C VAL A 207 -11.55 1.51 -4.36
N TYR A 208 -10.45 1.10 -5.01
CA TYR A 208 -9.90 1.80 -6.17
C TYR A 208 -10.83 1.73 -7.39
N ALA A 209 -11.71 0.72 -7.48
CA ALA A 209 -12.66 0.58 -8.57
C ALA A 209 -13.52 1.85 -8.73
N ALA A 210 -13.99 2.42 -7.61
CA ALA A 210 -14.82 3.61 -7.63
C ALA A 210 -14.09 4.84 -8.19
N ALA A 211 -12.85 5.08 -7.75
CA ALA A 211 -12.05 6.19 -8.24
C ALA A 211 -11.64 6.00 -9.71
N ILE A 212 -11.25 4.79 -10.12
CA ILE A 212 -10.86 4.49 -11.51
C ILE A 212 -12.05 4.65 -12.46
N VAL A 213 -13.20 4.05 -12.14
CA VAL A 213 -14.42 4.16 -12.96
C VAL A 213 -14.88 5.61 -13.04
N TRP A 214 -14.88 6.33 -11.91
CA TRP A 214 -15.22 7.75 -11.92
C TRP A 214 -14.21 8.54 -12.74
N TRP A 215 -12.90 8.32 -12.59
CA TRP A 215 -11.84 9.00 -13.34
C TRP A 215 -11.96 8.79 -14.85
N MET A 216 -12.19 7.57 -15.33
CA MET A 216 -12.23 7.22 -16.77
C MET A 216 -13.36 7.93 -17.53
N ASP A 217 -13.14 9.11 -18.09
CA ASP A 217 -14.06 9.79 -19.02
C ASP A 217 -13.44 10.01 -20.40
N GLY A 218 -14.24 10.54 -21.34
CA GLY A 218 -13.79 10.81 -22.70
C GLY A 218 -12.51 11.66 -22.75
N GLU A 219 -12.46 12.75 -21.97
CA GLU A 219 -11.31 13.65 -21.92
C GLU A 219 -10.03 12.94 -21.48
N ARG A 220 -10.08 12.21 -20.36
CA ARG A 220 -8.91 11.49 -19.80
C ARG A 220 -8.49 10.30 -20.63
N LEU A 221 -9.42 9.74 -21.42
CA LEU A 221 -9.16 8.72 -22.42
C LEU A 221 -8.72 9.29 -23.78
N GLY A 222 -8.61 10.62 -23.92
CA GLY A 222 -8.10 11.29 -25.13
C GLY A 222 -9.12 11.41 -26.25
N ARG A 223 -10.42 11.31 -25.95
CA ARG A 223 -11.51 11.55 -26.89
C ARG A 223 -11.87 13.04 -26.92
N PRO A 224 -12.22 13.60 -28.09
CA PRO A 224 -12.64 15.00 -28.19
C PRO A 224 -13.89 15.24 -27.34
N VAL A 225 -13.85 16.29 -26.52
CA VAL A 225 -15.00 16.70 -25.69
C VAL A 225 -16.03 17.36 -26.59
N THR A 226 -17.11 16.66 -26.92
CA THR A 226 -18.27 17.28 -27.57
C THR A 226 -18.99 18.15 -26.55
N ASN A 227 -19.09 19.44 -26.87
CA ASN A 227 -19.66 20.45 -25.99
C ASN A 227 -21.20 20.30 -25.92
N LYS A 228 -21.77 20.58 -24.72
CA LYS A 228 -23.16 20.97 -24.41
C LYS A 228 -24.19 19.90 -23.97
N ASP A 229 -24.92 20.29 -22.91
CA ASP A 229 -26.33 20.02 -22.58
C ASP A 229 -26.93 18.72 -23.09
N VAL A 230 -26.38 17.61 -22.61
CA VAL A 230 -26.95 16.29 -22.90
C VAL A 230 -27.96 15.92 -21.80
N ALA A 231 -29.16 15.52 -22.24
CA ALA A 231 -30.20 14.98 -21.36
C ALA A 231 -29.66 13.91 -20.42
N VAL A 232 -30.25 13.78 -19.21
CA VAL A 232 -29.79 12.84 -18.16
C VAL A 232 -29.60 11.42 -18.69
N MET A 233 -30.50 10.96 -19.57
CA MET A 233 -30.41 9.64 -20.21
C MET A 233 -29.12 9.45 -21.03
N CYS A 234 -28.65 10.50 -21.69
CA CYS A 234 -27.41 10.44 -22.45
C CYS A 234 -26.19 10.43 -21.51
N LYS A 235 -26.21 11.18 -20.41
CA LYS A 235 -25.16 11.10 -19.36
C LYS A 235 -25.04 9.69 -18.78
N ILE A 236 -26.16 8.99 -18.58
CA ILE A 236 -26.17 7.59 -18.14
C ILE A 236 -25.53 6.69 -19.21
N LYS A 237 -25.92 6.82 -20.49
CA LYS A 237 -25.29 6.05 -21.58
C LYS A 237 -23.80 6.34 -21.71
N THR A 238 -23.37 7.60 -21.58
CA THR A 238 -21.96 7.98 -21.61
C THR A 238 -21.19 7.43 -20.39
N PHE A 239 -21.87 7.29 -19.24
CA PHE A 239 -21.27 6.67 -18.06
C PHE A 239 -20.95 5.18 -18.28
N PHE A 240 -21.77 4.45 -19.04
CA PHE A 240 -21.49 3.06 -19.44
C PHE A 240 -20.64 3.01 -20.71
N SER A 241 -19.46 3.64 -20.68
CA SER A 241 -18.52 3.58 -21.81
C SER A 241 -17.93 2.18 -21.99
N THR A 242 -17.52 1.87 -23.22
CA THR A 242 -16.86 0.60 -23.56
C THR A 242 -15.68 0.30 -22.65
N GLU A 243 -14.85 1.28 -22.31
CA GLU A 243 -13.70 1.10 -21.44
C GLU A 243 -14.10 0.73 -20.02
N ARG A 244 -15.14 1.36 -19.46
CA ARG A 244 -15.61 1.01 -18.11
C ARG A 244 -16.22 -0.38 -18.08
N ILE A 245 -16.91 -0.77 -19.15
CA ILE A 245 -17.43 -2.14 -19.32
C ILE A 245 -16.28 -3.14 -19.43
N ILE A 246 -15.23 -2.86 -20.22
CA ILE A 246 -14.05 -3.73 -20.33
C ILE A 246 -13.32 -3.85 -18.98
N LEU A 247 -13.15 -2.73 -18.26
CA LEU A 247 -12.56 -2.74 -16.92
C LEU A 247 -13.36 -3.65 -15.98
N ALA A 248 -14.67 -3.46 -15.92
CA ALA A 248 -15.58 -4.23 -15.07
C ALA A 248 -15.58 -5.71 -15.46
N ALA A 249 -15.71 -6.02 -16.75
CA ALA A 249 -15.74 -7.39 -17.27
C ALA A 249 -14.42 -8.11 -17.03
N SER A 250 -13.28 -7.47 -17.30
CA SER A 250 -11.96 -8.06 -17.08
C SER A 250 -11.66 -8.27 -15.59
N SER A 251 -12.00 -7.29 -14.73
CA SER A 251 -11.87 -7.42 -13.28
C SER A 251 -12.76 -8.53 -12.73
N LEU A 252 -14.01 -8.61 -13.17
CA LEU A 252 -14.95 -9.64 -12.74
C LEU A 252 -14.51 -11.03 -13.23
N ALA A 253 -14.01 -11.14 -14.47
CA ALA A 253 -13.54 -12.40 -15.02
C ALA A 253 -12.35 -12.96 -14.23
N VAL A 254 -11.34 -12.12 -13.95
CA VAL A 254 -10.17 -12.56 -13.16
C VAL A 254 -10.55 -12.85 -11.72
N PHE A 255 -11.29 -11.96 -11.06
CA PHE A 255 -11.73 -12.17 -9.67
C PHE A 255 -12.56 -13.45 -9.54
N SER A 256 -13.62 -13.59 -10.34
CA SER A 256 -14.50 -14.75 -10.29
C SER A 256 -13.77 -16.03 -10.72
N GLY A 257 -12.94 -15.97 -11.77
CA GLY A 257 -12.16 -17.11 -12.23
C GLY A 257 -11.23 -17.66 -11.15
N LEU A 258 -10.48 -16.79 -10.46
CA LEU A 258 -9.61 -17.19 -9.36
C LEU A 258 -10.41 -17.71 -8.16
N ASN A 259 -11.53 -17.08 -7.80
CA ASN A 259 -12.35 -17.53 -6.68
C ASN A 259 -13.02 -18.88 -6.96
N VAL A 260 -13.58 -19.09 -8.16
CA VAL A 260 -14.12 -20.37 -8.59
C VAL A 260 -13.03 -21.42 -8.59
N TRP A 261 -11.86 -21.12 -9.15
CA TRP A 261 -10.75 -22.07 -9.20
C TRP A 261 -10.31 -22.51 -7.78
N MET A 262 -10.12 -21.56 -6.86
CA MET A 262 -9.75 -21.89 -5.48
C MET A 262 -10.88 -22.62 -4.73
N TYR A 263 -12.15 -22.26 -4.96
CA TYR A 263 -13.29 -22.95 -4.36
C TYR A 263 -13.42 -24.39 -4.85
N MET A 264 -13.17 -24.66 -6.14
CA MET A 264 -13.21 -26.02 -6.69
C MET A 264 -12.17 -26.95 -6.05
N ILE A 265 -11.03 -26.40 -5.58
CA ILE A 265 -9.97 -27.18 -4.93
C ILE A 265 -10.22 -27.31 -3.42
N TYR A 266 -10.60 -26.22 -2.74
CA TYR A 266 -10.58 -26.14 -1.27
C TYR A 266 -11.96 -26.05 -0.61
N GLY A 267 -13.04 -25.89 -1.39
CA GLY A 267 -14.42 -25.83 -0.91
C GLY A 267 -14.71 -24.68 0.06
N HIS A 268 -15.62 -24.94 1.00
CA HIS A 268 -16.04 -23.95 2.01
C HIS A 268 -14.90 -23.37 2.87
N PRO A 269 -13.87 -24.14 3.30
CA PRO A 269 -12.71 -23.58 4.01
C PRO A 269 -12.06 -22.38 3.32
N PHE A 270 -12.01 -22.35 1.98
CA PHE A 270 -11.50 -21.20 1.23
C PHE A 270 -12.30 -19.93 1.49
N LEU A 271 -13.63 -20.00 1.38
CA LEU A 271 -14.51 -18.86 1.61
C LEU A 271 -14.44 -18.39 3.06
N LEU A 272 -14.46 -19.35 4.00
CA LEU A 272 -14.42 -19.07 5.43
C LEU A 272 -13.15 -18.32 5.81
N HIS A 273 -11.99 -18.87 5.47
CA HIS A 273 -10.71 -18.36 5.96
C HIS A 273 -10.17 -17.17 5.16
N THR A 274 -10.44 -17.10 3.85
CA THR A 274 -9.96 -15.99 3.01
C THR A 274 -10.79 -14.74 3.17
N TYR A 275 -12.12 -14.86 3.33
CA TYR A 275 -13.03 -13.72 3.32
C TYR A 275 -13.91 -13.62 4.56
N LEU A 276 -14.74 -14.62 4.85
CA LEU A 276 -15.81 -14.50 5.85
C LEU A 276 -15.26 -14.25 7.26
N HIS A 277 -14.12 -14.86 7.59
CA HIS A 277 -13.42 -14.64 8.86
C HIS A 277 -13.10 -13.16 9.10
N HIS A 278 -12.79 -12.36 8.09
CA HIS A 278 -12.43 -10.94 8.28
C HIS A 278 -13.64 -10.07 8.62
N VAL A 279 -14.86 -10.52 8.32
CA VAL A 279 -16.09 -9.82 8.71
C VAL A 279 -16.31 -9.97 10.21
N THR A 280 -16.17 -11.19 10.73
CA THR A 280 -16.43 -11.53 12.13
C THR A 280 -15.21 -11.38 13.04
N ARG A 281 -14.01 -11.21 12.47
CA ARG A 281 -12.76 -11.05 13.24
C ARG A 281 -12.87 -9.89 14.22
N ILE A 282 -12.55 -10.19 15.47
CA ILE A 282 -12.31 -9.25 16.56
C ILE A 282 -10.80 -9.31 16.81
N ASP A 283 -10.11 -8.23 16.53
CA ASP A 283 -8.68 -8.12 16.85
C ASP A 283 -8.45 -6.89 17.70
N HIS A 284 -8.16 -7.12 18.97
CA HIS A 284 -7.91 -6.07 19.95
C HIS A 284 -6.42 -5.89 20.25
N ARG A 285 -5.56 -6.85 19.85
CA ARG A 285 -4.11 -6.78 20.07
C ARG A 285 -3.47 -6.04 18.91
N HIS A 286 -2.35 -5.34 19.18
CA HIS A 286 -1.60 -4.62 18.13
C HIS A 286 -2.46 -3.69 17.25
N ASN A 287 -3.58 -3.21 17.78
CA ASN A 287 -4.61 -2.50 17.04
C ASN A 287 -4.62 -1.01 17.40
N PHE A 288 -4.18 -0.19 16.45
CA PHE A 288 -4.14 1.27 16.55
C PHE A 288 -5.52 1.93 16.43
N SER A 289 -6.57 1.18 16.08
CA SER A 289 -7.88 1.76 15.88
C SER A 289 -8.48 2.28 17.19
N PRO A 290 -9.34 3.30 17.13
CA PRO A 290 -10.15 3.74 18.28
C PRO A 290 -11.03 2.64 18.87
N TYR A 291 -11.29 1.57 18.12
CA TYR A 291 -12.14 0.46 18.53
C TYR A 291 -11.40 -0.60 19.35
N ASN A 292 -10.08 -0.50 19.52
CA ASN A 292 -9.28 -1.55 20.16
C ASN A 292 -9.76 -1.95 21.57
N ILE A 293 -10.07 -0.98 22.44
CA ILE A 293 -10.57 -1.24 23.80
C ILE A 293 -11.98 -1.84 23.76
N LEU A 294 -12.84 -1.35 22.86
CA LEU A 294 -14.17 -1.92 22.69
C LEU A 294 -14.09 -3.39 22.25
N LEU A 295 -13.26 -3.68 21.26
CA LEU A 295 -13.03 -5.04 20.77
C LEU A 295 -12.42 -5.94 21.85
N TYR A 296 -11.57 -5.39 22.72
CA TYR A 296 -11.05 -6.11 23.88
C TYR A 296 -12.18 -6.49 24.84
N LEU A 297 -13.03 -5.53 25.24
CA LEU A 297 -14.15 -5.77 26.16
C LEU A 297 -15.15 -6.79 25.59
N VAL A 298 -15.49 -6.68 24.31
CA VAL A 298 -16.36 -7.64 23.61
C VAL A 298 -15.73 -9.04 23.60
N SER A 299 -14.41 -9.14 23.44
CA SER A 299 -13.71 -10.43 23.48
C SER A 299 -13.60 -11.03 24.89
N ALA A 300 -13.62 -10.19 25.93
CA ALA A 300 -13.45 -10.60 27.31
C ALA A 300 -14.76 -11.08 27.95
N ASP A 301 -15.91 -10.49 27.58
CA ASP A 301 -17.21 -10.87 28.13
C ASP A 301 -18.28 -11.01 27.02
N PRO A 302 -18.76 -12.24 26.76
CA PRO A 302 -19.81 -12.54 25.78
C PRO A 302 -21.14 -11.81 26.03
N SER A 303 -21.40 -11.34 27.25
CA SER A 303 -22.62 -10.57 27.57
C SER A 303 -22.69 -9.26 26.77
N PHE A 304 -21.54 -8.61 26.50
CA PHE A 304 -21.46 -7.43 25.62
C PHE A 304 -21.79 -7.72 24.16
N SER A 305 -21.65 -8.97 23.71
CA SER A 305 -22.10 -9.40 22.38
C SER A 305 -23.62 -9.59 22.32
N SER A 306 -24.28 -9.71 23.47
CA SER A 306 -25.68 -10.10 23.62
C SER A 306 -26.65 -8.92 23.78
N SER A 307 -26.13 -7.73 24.14
CA SER A 307 -26.94 -6.61 24.64
C SER A 307 -27.60 -5.70 23.57
N SER A 308 -27.37 -5.91 22.27
CA SER A 308 -28.24 -5.35 21.20
C SER A 308 -27.86 -5.84 19.79
N PRO A 309 -28.64 -6.70 19.13
CA PRO A 309 -28.32 -7.21 17.78
C PRO A 309 -28.48 -6.18 16.64
N LEU A 310 -29.17 -5.06 16.88
CA LEU A 310 -29.47 -4.05 15.86
C LEU A 310 -28.33 -3.04 15.59
N LEU A 311 -27.36 -2.90 16.50
CA LEU A 311 -26.21 -2.02 16.34
C LEU A 311 -24.95 -2.69 16.91
N ARG A 312 -24.45 -3.74 16.25
CA ARG A 312 -23.06 -4.16 16.48
C ARG A 312 -22.19 -2.98 16.06
N ILE A 313 -21.61 -2.25 17.00
CA ILE A 313 -20.78 -1.06 16.74
C ILE A 313 -19.69 -1.38 15.70
N GLU A 314 -19.22 -2.63 15.69
CA GLU A 314 -18.29 -3.19 14.71
C GLU A 314 -18.78 -3.13 13.26
N SER A 315 -20.08 -3.33 13.00
CA SER A 315 -20.65 -3.24 11.65
C SER A 315 -20.90 -1.78 11.24
N VAL A 316 -21.23 -0.90 12.19
CA VAL A 316 -21.38 0.54 11.96
C VAL A 316 -20.04 1.22 11.67
N ALA A 317 -18.94 0.72 12.24
CA ALA A 317 -17.58 1.23 11.99
C ALA A 317 -17.18 1.20 10.51
N PHE A 318 -17.72 0.25 9.72
CA PHE A 318 -17.48 0.16 8.28
C PHE A 318 -18.21 1.23 7.46
N LEU A 319 -19.30 1.81 7.99
CA LEU A 319 -20.09 2.79 7.24
C LEU A 319 -19.29 4.06 6.89
N PRO A 320 -18.66 4.78 7.84
CA PRO A 320 -17.85 5.96 7.49
C PRO A 320 -16.66 5.57 6.60
N GLN A 321 -16.04 4.42 6.84
CA GLN A 321 -14.92 3.90 6.04
C GLN A 321 -15.32 3.70 4.57
N VAL A 322 -16.39 2.95 4.30
CA VAL A 322 -16.86 2.65 2.94
C VAL A 322 -17.44 3.90 2.28
N LEU A 323 -18.24 4.70 2.98
CA LEU A 323 -18.82 5.93 2.45
C LEU A 323 -17.72 6.91 1.99
N LEU A 324 -16.74 7.18 2.85
CA LEU A 324 -15.66 8.10 2.52
C LEU A 324 -14.77 7.52 1.40
N ALA A 325 -14.32 6.27 1.54
CA ALA A 325 -13.35 5.70 0.61
C ALA A 325 -13.95 5.38 -0.77
N THR A 326 -15.22 4.98 -0.88
CA THR A 326 -15.80 4.52 -2.17
C THR A 326 -16.74 5.53 -2.82
N ILE A 327 -17.26 6.51 -2.08
CA ILE A 327 -18.21 7.48 -2.62
C ILE A 327 -17.64 8.90 -2.54
N LEU A 328 -17.44 9.45 -1.34
CA LEU A 328 -17.17 10.88 -1.18
C LEU A 328 -15.80 11.31 -1.76
N ILE A 329 -14.74 10.57 -1.45
CA ILE A 329 -13.38 10.88 -1.94
C ILE A 329 -13.28 10.71 -3.46
N PRO A 330 -13.74 9.60 -4.07
CA PRO A 330 -13.77 9.48 -5.52
C PRO A 330 -14.49 10.64 -6.22
N LEU A 331 -15.70 10.99 -5.76
CA LEU A 331 -16.48 12.07 -6.36
C LEU A 331 -15.77 13.42 -6.27
N ALA A 332 -15.17 13.74 -5.12
CA ALA A 332 -14.50 15.00 -4.88
C ALA A 332 -13.14 15.13 -5.61
N CYS A 333 -12.37 14.04 -5.68
CA CYS A 333 -10.94 14.11 -6.00
C CYS A 333 -10.53 13.38 -7.28
N ALA A 334 -11.21 12.28 -7.68
CA ALA A 334 -10.67 11.41 -8.73
C ALA A 334 -10.49 12.16 -10.05
N LYS A 335 -11.47 12.99 -10.42
CA LYS A 335 -11.41 13.84 -11.61
C LYS A 335 -10.33 14.92 -11.57
N LYS A 336 -9.65 15.15 -10.46
CA LYS A 336 -8.56 16.13 -10.39
C LYS A 336 -7.23 15.42 -10.44
N ASP A 337 -7.04 14.46 -9.55
CA ASP A 337 -5.78 13.75 -9.36
C ASP A 337 -6.05 12.31 -8.89
N LEU A 338 -5.91 11.34 -9.79
CA LEU A 338 -6.17 9.93 -9.49
C LEU A 338 -5.16 9.35 -8.48
N PRO A 339 -3.82 9.50 -8.65
CA PRO A 339 -2.85 9.07 -7.65
C PRO A 339 -3.15 9.59 -6.23
N THR A 340 -3.40 10.90 -6.09
CA THR A 340 -3.71 11.51 -4.78
C THR A 340 -5.07 11.03 -4.24
N THR A 341 -6.03 10.76 -5.12
CA THR A 341 -7.31 10.15 -4.73
C THR A 341 -7.11 8.75 -4.18
N MET A 342 -6.34 7.90 -4.84
CA MET A 342 -6.06 6.54 -4.36
C MET A 342 -5.29 6.55 -3.04
N LEU A 343 -4.37 7.51 -2.83
CA LEU A 343 -3.76 7.77 -1.52
C LEU A 343 -4.83 8.08 -0.46
N ALA A 344 -5.73 9.05 -0.74
CA ALA A 344 -6.78 9.46 0.20
C ALA A 344 -7.75 8.32 0.51
N GLN A 345 -8.14 7.52 -0.49
CA GLN A 345 -8.98 6.33 -0.31
C GLN A 345 -8.30 5.32 0.62
N THR A 346 -7.00 5.07 0.42
CA THR A 346 -6.25 4.10 1.22
C THR A 346 -6.04 4.58 2.64
N LEU A 347 -5.67 5.85 2.83
CA LEU A 347 -5.51 6.46 4.14
C LEU A 347 -6.84 6.44 4.91
N THR A 348 -7.95 6.74 4.24
CA THR A 348 -9.30 6.63 4.82
C THR A 348 -9.61 5.19 5.19
N PHE A 349 -9.36 4.25 4.28
CA PHE A 349 -9.61 2.84 4.51
C PHE A 349 -8.84 2.32 5.73
N VAL A 350 -7.59 2.73 5.93
CA VAL A 350 -6.79 2.32 7.08
C VAL A 350 -7.22 3.05 8.36
N THR A 351 -7.46 4.35 8.29
CA THR A 351 -7.79 5.20 9.46
C THR A 351 -9.11 4.85 10.09
N PHE A 352 -10.14 4.56 9.27
CA PHE A 352 -11.49 4.24 9.74
C PHE A 352 -11.74 2.73 9.87
N ASN A 353 -10.71 1.89 9.69
CA ASN A 353 -10.87 0.45 9.88
C ASN A 353 -11.04 0.11 11.37
N LYS A 354 -11.88 -0.89 11.66
CA LYS A 354 -11.98 -1.45 13.02
C LYS A 354 -10.69 -2.13 13.50
N VAL A 355 -9.90 -2.68 12.58
CA VAL A 355 -8.57 -3.25 12.86
C VAL A 355 -7.52 -2.47 12.07
N CYS A 356 -6.52 -1.91 12.74
CA CYS A 356 -5.45 -1.15 12.13
C CYS A 356 -4.11 -1.62 12.71
N THR A 357 -3.27 -2.23 11.86
CA THR A 357 -1.93 -2.71 12.24
C THR A 357 -0.86 -1.96 11.45
N SER A 358 0.38 -1.99 11.93
CA SER A 358 1.50 -1.24 11.31
C SER A 358 1.81 -1.66 9.87
N GLN A 359 1.53 -2.90 9.50
CA GLN A 359 1.68 -3.40 8.13
C GLN A 359 0.83 -2.61 7.13
N TYR A 360 -0.33 -2.09 7.56
CA TYR A 360 -1.26 -1.37 6.68
C TYR A 360 -0.70 -0.03 6.22
N PHE A 361 0.29 0.52 6.94
CA PHE A 361 0.89 1.81 6.61
C PHE A 361 1.61 1.78 5.25
N LEU A 362 2.07 0.60 4.82
CA LEU A 362 2.65 0.41 3.49
C LEU A 362 1.65 0.71 2.36
N TRP A 363 0.35 0.52 2.59
CA TRP A 363 -0.67 0.67 1.56
C TRP A 363 -0.83 2.12 1.11
N TYR A 364 -0.68 3.08 2.02
CA TYR A 364 -0.71 4.49 1.65
C TYR A 364 0.71 5.05 1.40
N LEU A 365 1.75 4.50 2.01
CA LEU A 365 3.14 4.94 1.76
C LEU A 365 3.58 4.71 0.30
N ILE A 366 3.05 3.70 -0.40
CA ILE A 366 3.33 3.49 -1.82
C ILE A 366 2.97 4.69 -2.71
N PHE A 367 1.94 5.47 -2.32
CA PHE A 367 1.52 6.65 -3.08
C PHE A 367 2.26 7.93 -2.69
N LEU A 368 2.99 7.93 -1.57
CA LEU A 368 3.67 9.12 -1.06
C LEU A 368 4.65 9.73 -2.09
N PRO A 369 5.45 8.95 -2.85
CA PRO A 369 6.27 9.48 -3.93
C PRO A 369 5.50 10.21 -5.03
N LEU A 370 4.24 9.83 -5.28
CA LEU A 370 3.37 10.44 -6.30
C LEU A 370 2.67 11.69 -5.78
N TYR A 371 2.36 11.74 -4.49
CA TYR A 371 1.68 12.88 -3.88
C TYR A 371 2.62 14.05 -3.57
N LEU A 372 3.80 13.75 -3.00
CA LEU A 372 4.72 14.77 -2.49
C LEU A 372 5.12 15.86 -3.50
N PRO A 373 5.39 15.58 -4.79
CA PRO A 373 5.86 16.60 -5.75
C PRO A 373 5.01 17.87 -5.80
N ASN A 374 3.69 17.74 -5.63
CA ASN A 374 2.72 18.82 -5.73
C ASN A 374 2.03 19.14 -4.39
N SER A 375 2.43 18.47 -3.31
CA SER A 375 1.79 18.59 -1.99
C SER A 375 2.01 19.94 -1.32
N SER A 376 1.04 20.36 -0.51
CA SER A 376 1.20 21.44 0.48
C SER A 376 2.32 21.14 1.49
N LEU A 377 2.57 19.85 1.79
CA LEU A 377 3.59 19.43 2.75
C LEU A 377 5.01 19.87 2.36
N LEU A 378 5.36 19.80 1.08
CA LEU A 378 6.65 20.29 0.59
C LEU A 378 6.65 21.80 0.29
N ARG A 379 5.51 22.36 -0.10
CA ARG A 379 5.36 23.81 -0.29
C ARG A 379 5.49 24.58 1.02
N GLN A 380 5.02 23.99 2.12
CA GLN A 380 5.08 24.54 3.47
C GLN A 380 5.83 23.58 4.39
N PRO A 381 7.18 23.67 4.49
CA PRO A 381 7.98 22.70 5.23
C PRO A 381 7.58 22.55 6.70
N LYS A 382 7.10 23.61 7.36
CA LYS A 382 6.59 23.52 8.74
C LYS A 382 5.39 22.57 8.84
N LEU A 383 4.47 22.64 7.87
CA LEU A 383 3.32 21.75 7.80
C LEU A 383 3.76 20.30 7.54
N GLY A 384 4.65 20.09 6.57
CA GLY A 384 5.20 18.77 6.25
C GLY A 384 5.94 18.11 7.40
N VAL A 385 6.83 18.85 8.08
CA VAL A 385 7.56 18.37 9.26
C VAL A 385 6.59 18.10 10.41
N SER A 386 5.60 18.96 10.63
CA SER A 386 4.59 18.72 11.67
C SER A 386 3.78 17.45 11.41
N ALA A 387 3.35 17.22 10.17
CA ALA A 387 2.67 15.98 9.77
C ALA A 387 3.53 14.75 10.01
N LEU A 388 4.81 14.78 9.63
CA LEU A 388 5.74 13.67 9.83
C LEU A 388 5.99 13.39 11.33
N VAL A 389 6.28 14.43 12.11
CA VAL A 389 6.57 14.32 13.54
C VAL A 389 5.34 13.81 14.30
N LEU A 390 4.15 14.33 14.01
CA LEU A 390 2.92 13.87 14.65
C LEU A 390 2.58 12.43 14.25
N TRP A 391 2.77 12.07 12.97
CA TRP A 391 2.50 10.70 12.50
C TRP A 391 3.43 9.68 13.16
N ILE A 392 4.73 9.98 13.28
CA ILE A 392 5.71 9.13 13.98
C ILE A 392 5.42 9.13 15.49
N GLY A 393 5.20 10.31 16.08
CA GLY A 393 4.98 10.47 17.51
C GLY A 393 3.75 9.73 18.02
N ALA A 394 2.64 9.77 17.27
CA ALA A 394 1.43 9.03 17.62
C ALA A 394 1.65 7.50 17.57
N GLN A 395 2.42 7.00 16.60
CA GLN A 395 2.80 5.58 16.57
C GLN A 395 3.69 5.20 17.75
N ALA A 396 4.71 6.02 18.04
CA ALA A 396 5.62 5.78 19.15
C ALA A 396 4.88 5.77 20.50
N ALA A 397 3.93 6.70 20.70
CA ALA A 397 3.08 6.73 21.88
C ALA A 397 2.25 5.44 22.01
N TRP A 398 1.62 4.97 20.93
CA TRP A 398 0.86 3.73 20.96
C TRP A 398 1.75 2.50 21.22
N LEU A 399 2.89 2.40 20.52
CA LEU A 399 3.84 1.29 20.68
C LEU A 399 4.42 1.23 22.09
N GLN A 400 4.67 2.37 22.72
CA GLN A 400 5.13 2.43 24.10
C GLN A 400 4.07 1.87 25.08
N GLN A 401 2.79 2.20 24.89
CA GLN A 401 1.70 1.64 25.70
C GLN A 401 1.52 0.14 25.45
N GLY A 402 1.63 -0.31 24.19
CA GLY A 402 1.59 -1.71 23.81
C GLY A 402 2.74 -2.52 24.40
N TYR A 403 3.95 -1.94 24.41
CA TYR A 403 5.11 -2.57 25.04
C TYR A 403 4.92 -2.79 26.54
N GLN A 404 4.44 -1.77 27.25
CA GLN A 404 4.12 -1.88 28.68
C GLN A 404 3.07 -2.96 28.95
N LEU A 405 2.03 -3.04 28.11
CA LEU A 405 0.99 -4.04 28.25
C LEU A 405 1.50 -5.46 28.03
N GLU A 406 2.13 -5.70 26.89
CA GLU A 406 2.39 -7.05 26.42
C GLU A 406 3.69 -7.65 26.93
N PHE A 407 4.72 -6.81 27.13
CA PHE A 407 6.04 -7.26 27.56
C PHE A 407 6.28 -7.03 29.05
N LEU A 408 5.74 -5.95 29.62
CA LEU A 408 5.91 -5.64 31.05
C LEU A 408 4.71 -6.06 31.90
N GLY A 409 3.60 -6.49 31.30
CA GLY A 409 2.40 -6.93 32.01
C GLY A 409 1.66 -5.80 32.74
N GLN A 410 1.90 -4.54 32.38
CA GLN A 410 1.27 -3.37 33.00
C GLN A 410 -0.08 -3.09 32.32
N SER A 411 -1.16 -2.95 33.08
CA SER A 411 -2.47 -2.64 32.53
C SER A 411 -2.53 -1.19 32.02
N THR A 412 -2.32 -0.98 30.72
CA THR A 412 -2.33 0.35 30.08
C THR A 412 -3.58 0.66 29.26
N PHE A 413 -4.62 -0.18 29.32
CA PHE A 413 -5.83 -0.05 28.50
C PHE A 413 -6.48 1.35 28.58
N LEU A 414 -6.77 1.84 29.78
CA LEU A 414 -7.37 3.15 30.03
C LEU A 414 -6.58 3.93 31.10
N PRO A 415 -6.31 5.24 30.89
CA PRO A 415 -6.55 6.01 29.67
C PRO A 415 -5.48 5.81 28.58
N GLY A 416 -4.34 5.17 28.89
CA GLY A 416 -3.12 5.19 28.08
C GLY A 416 -3.29 4.76 26.63
N MET A 417 -3.53 3.48 26.40
CA MET A 417 -3.67 2.90 25.05
C MET A 417 -4.87 3.49 24.30
N TRP A 418 -5.99 3.74 24.99
CA TRP A 418 -7.16 4.39 24.40
C TRP A 418 -6.86 5.80 23.88
N MET A 419 -6.24 6.65 24.70
CA MET A 419 -5.85 8.01 24.29
C MET A 419 -4.80 7.99 23.18
N ALA A 420 -3.87 7.03 23.19
CA ALA A 420 -2.90 6.85 22.12
C ALA A 420 -3.59 6.48 20.78
N SER A 421 -4.57 5.58 20.80
CA SER A 421 -5.37 5.23 19.61
C SER A 421 -6.18 6.43 19.09
N LEU A 422 -6.79 7.21 19.98
CA LEU A 422 -7.50 8.44 19.59
C LEU A 422 -6.56 9.48 19.01
N GLY A 423 -5.39 9.70 19.62
CA GLY A 423 -4.36 10.60 19.12
C GLY A 423 -3.88 10.20 17.73
N PHE A 424 -3.59 8.91 17.53
CA PHE A 424 -3.24 8.36 16.21
C PHE A 424 -4.36 8.59 15.19
N PHE A 425 -5.60 8.31 15.54
CA PHE A 425 -6.75 8.53 14.67
C PHE A 425 -6.89 10.01 14.25
N LEU A 426 -6.85 10.94 15.21
CA LEU A 426 -6.97 12.38 14.95
C LEU A 426 -5.85 12.91 14.05
N VAL A 427 -4.60 12.46 14.29
CA VAL A 427 -3.46 12.82 13.43
C VAL A 427 -3.68 12.33 11.99
N ASN A 428 -4.14 11.08 11.81
CA ASN A 428 -4.41 10.56 10.46
C ASN A 428 -5.59 11.25 9.78
N CYS A 429 -6.65 11.60 10.51
CA CYS A 429 -7.76 12.40 9.98
C CYS A 429 -7.30 13.79 9.53
N TRP A 430 -6.43 14.44 10.30
CA TRP A 430 -5.86 15.73 9.92
C TRP A 430 -5.00 15.62 8.65
N ILE A 431 -4.10 14.62 8.58
CA ILE A 431 -3.28 14.36 7.37
C ILE A 431 -4.18 14.05 6.17
N LEU A 432 -5.25 13.27 6.34
CA LEU A 432 -6.24 13.01 5.29
C LEU A 432 -6.88 14.31 4.79
N GLY A 433 -7.22 15.23 5.68
CA GLY A 433 -7.72 16.56 5.32
C GLY A 433 -6.74 17.35 4.44
N LEU A 434 -5.43 17.28 4.73
CA LEU A 434 -4.40 17.91 3.89
C LEU A 434 -4.32 17.27 2.50
N VAL A 435 -4.33 15.94 2.43
CA VAL A 435 -4.28 15.19 1.16
C VAL A 435 -5.50 15.51 0.29
N VAL A 436 -6.70 15.51 0.85
CA VAL A 436 -7.94 15.86 0.15
C VAL A 436 -7.94 17.33 -0.29
N GLY A 437 -7.46 18.24 0.56
CA GLY A 437 -7.32 19.66 0.23
C GLY A 437 -6.37 19.89 -0.95
N ASP A 438 -5.23 19.20 -0.98
CA ASP A 438 -4.27 19.25 -2.09
C ASP A 438 -4.84 18.69 -3.40
N ALA A 439 -5.54 17.55 -3.36
CA ALA A 439 -6.23 17.01 -4.53
C ALA A 439 -7.25 18.01 -5.11
N GLY A 440 -7.92 18.76 -4.22
CA GLY A 440 -8.84 19.83 -4.57
C GLY A 440 -8.17 20.99 -5.33
N ALA A 441 -6.96 21.37 -4.91
CA ALA A 441 -6.19 22.48 -5.47
C ALA A 441 -5.48 22.12 -6.80
N SER A 442 -5.07 20.87 -6.99
CA SER A 442 -4.44 20.40 -8.24
C SER A 442 -5.30 20.56 -9.49
N GLY A 443 -6.62 20.70 -9.34
CA GLY A 443 -7.55 20.93 -10.45
C GLY A 443 -7.71 22.39 -10.89
N VAL A 444 -7.13 23.36 -10.19
CA VAL A 444 -7.33 24.80 -10.44
C VAL A 444 -6.20 25.42 -11.29
N GLY A 445 -5.22 24.60 -11.71
CA GLY A 445 -4.00 25.07 -12.39
C GLY A 445 -3.71 24.40 -13.73
N LYS A 446 -4.73 24.06 -14.53
CA LYS A 446 -4.57 23.70 -15.94
C LYS A 446 -5.38 24.62 -16.83
#